data_AF-A0A3B9MHW1-F1
#
_entry.id   AF-A0A3B9MHW1-F1
#
_cell.length_a   1.000
_cell.length_b   1.000
_cell.length_c   1.000
_cell.angle_alpha   90.00
_cell.angle_beta   90.00
_cell.angle_gamma   90.00
#
_symmetry.space_group_name_H-M   'P 1'
#
loop_
_entity.id
_entity.type
_entity.pdbx_description
1 polymer ?
#
loop_
_entity_poly.entity_id
_entity_poly.type
_entity_poly.pdbx_seq_one_letter_code
_entity_poly.pdbx_strand_id
1 'polypeptide(L)'
;RVRPKVELAPLLTVQYRVLIKRPDGTEGESSVASVFHPGDQLRLGVTANQDGFLYIVYQKEGQDGVIQFPDSRVNHGENQVGRNQEFVLPPINCPAPDPSECWYRVNSDPQKEYFIIVFSRDQILDLPNSAGGSSDEVRQALSSGVLKKEVIDSYLKSARVQDYKIYSRPPSANSPASRYAIWVTNTNRSDNEEIILRVPLNKGM
;
A
#
# COMPACT_ATOMS: atom_id res chain seq x y z
N ARG A 1 45.37 1.75 11.85
CA ARG A 1 44.12 1.03 12.21
C ARG A 1 43.05 1.40 11.21
N VAL A 2 42.65 0.49 10.32
CA VAL A 2 41.51 0.70 9.42
C VAL A 2 40.25 0.52 10.26
N ARG A 3 39.42 1.56 10.39
CA ARG A 3 38.10 1.40 11.02
C ARG A 3 37.26 0.50 10.10
N PRO A 4 36.59 -0.53 10.62
CA PRO A 4 35.61 -1.28 9.84
C PRO A 4 34.61 -0.28 9.25
N LYS A 5 34.43 -0.33 7.93
CA LYS A 5 33.41 0.47 7.27
C LYS A 5 32.08 -0.18 7.67
N VAL A 6 31.34 0.46 8.57
CA VAL A 6 30.00 -0.01 8.92
C VAL A 6 29.16 0.06 7.66
N GLU A 7 28.80 -1.09 7.11
CA GLU A 7 27.91 -1.17 5.97
C GLU A 7 26.49 -0.86 6.46
N LEU A 8 25.99 0.32 6.10
CA LEU A 8 24.66 0.75 6.49
C LEU A 8 23.64 0.13 5.53
N ALA A 9 22.58 -0.46 6.07
CA ALA A 9 21.47 -0.95 5.26
C ALA A 9 20.92 0.16 4.35
N PRO A 10 20.57 -0.14 3.08
CA PRO A 10 19.96 0.85 2.19
C PRO A 10 18.60 1.33 2.73
N LEU A 11 18.30 2.62 2.63
CA LEU A 11 17.02 3.16 3.11
C LEU A 11 15.84 2.51 2.39
N LEU A 12 14.82 2.08 3.14
CA LEU A 12 13.58 1.60 2.54
C LEU A 12 12.86 2.78 1.88
N THR A 13 12.32 2.53 0.69
CA THR A 13 11.46 3.49 -0.01
C THR A 13 10.30 2.74 -0.64
N VAL A 14 9.09 3.25 -0.41
CA VAL A 14 7.89 2.86 -1.15
C VAL A 14 7.46 4.02 -2.03
N GLN A 15 7.12 3.70 -3.27
CA GLN A 15 6.41 4.58 -4.18
C GLN A 15 4.96 4.12 -4.25
N TYR A 16 4.01 5.05 -4.21
CA TYR A 16 2.62 4.76 -4.55
C TYR A 16 2.03 5.82 -5.48
N ARG A 17 1.03 5.42 -6.28
CA ARG A 17 0.27 6.29 -7.17
C ARG A 17 -1.18 5.85 -7.27
N VAL A 18 -2.05 6.79 -7.66
CA VAL A 18 -3.47 6.51 -7.89
C VAL A 18 -3.74 6.53 -9.39
N LEU A 19 -4.25 5.43 -9.92
CA LEU A 19 -4.86 5.38 -11.24
C LEU A 19 -6.33 5.71 -11.11
N ILE A 20 -6.87 6.42 -12.09
CA ILE A 20 -8.27 6.82 -12.14
C ILE A 20 -8.88 6.46 -13.47
N LYS A 21 -10.13 6.02 -13.43
CA LYS A 21 -11.04 5.92 -14.56
C LYS A 21 -12.27 6.76 -14.26
N ARG A 22 -12.55 7.72 -15.14
CA ARG A 22 -13.66 8.67 -15.01
C ARG A 22 -14.98 8.03 -15.48
N PRO A 23 -16.14 8.61 -15.13
CA PRO A 23 -17.44 8.11 -15.60
C PRO A 23 -17.59 8.08 -17.13
N ASP A 24 -16.87 8.94 -17.86
CA ASP A 24 -16.82 8.96 -19.32
C ASP A 24 -15.90 7.86 -19.92
N GLY A 25 -15.28 7.04 -19.07
CA GLY A 25 -14.37 5.96 -19.46
C GLY A 25 -12.92 6.39 -19.60
N THR A 26 -12.59 7.67 -19.46
CA THR A 26 -11.22 8.18 -19.57
C THR A 26 -10.36 7.64 -18.44
N GLU A 27 -9.27 6.96 -18.80
CA GLU A 27 -8.29 6.42 -17.86
C GLU A 27 -7.04 7.31 -17.77
N GLY A 28 -6.42 7.34 -16.61
CA GLY A 28 -5.18 8.07 -16.39
C GLY A 28 -4.65 7.93 -14.97
N GLU A 29 -3.73 8.82 -14.63
CA GLU A 29 -3.18 8.94 -13.29
C GLU A 29 -3.76 10.19 -12.62
N SER A 30 -4.00 10.11 -11.31
CA SER A 30 -4.46 11.26 -10.52
C SER A 30 -3.51 11.56 -9.37
N SER A 31 -3.49 12.84 -8.96
CA SER A 31 -2.87 13.22 -7.70
C SER A 31 -3.67 12.66 -6.54
N VAL A 32 -2.99 12.16 -5.51
CA VAL A 32 -3.68 11.77 -4.27
C VAL A 32 -4.28 12.97 -3.54
N ALA A 33 -3.82 14.19 -3.85
CA ALA A 33 -4.40 15.43 -3.34
C ALA A 33 -5.64 15.88 -4.12
N SER A 34 -5.96 15.21 -5.24
CA SER A 34 -7.19 15.49 -5.99
C SER A 34 -8.42 15.05 -5.21
N VAL A 35 -9.51 15.79 -5.40
CA VAL A 35 -10.83 15.42 -4.91
C VAL A 35 -11.47 14.44 -5.90
N PHE A 36 -11.78 13.23 -5.43
CA PHE A 36 -12.45 12.17 -6.18
C PHE A 36 -13.96 12.27 -6.00
N HIS A 37 -14.72 12.12 -7.07
CA HIS A 37 -16.17 12.29 -7.07
C HIS A 37 -16.88 10.94 -7.16
N PRO A 38 -18.13 10.84 -6.68
CA PRO A 38 -18.94 9.65 -6.89
C PRO A 38 -18.97 9.23 -8.37
N GLY A 39 -18.71 7.95 -8.65
CA GLY A 39 -18.61 7.41 -9.99
C GLY A 39 -17.18 7.34 -10.55
N ASP A 40 -16.22 8.06 -9.98
CA ASP A 40 -14.80 7.82 -10.26
C ASP A 40 -14.42 6.39 -9.83
N GLN A 41 -13.51 5.79 -10.57
CA GLN A 41 -13.00 4.45 -10.36
C GLN A 41 -11.50 4.52 -10.10
N LEU A 42 -11.01 3.94 -9.01
CA LEU A 42 -9.63 4.09 -8.55
C LEU A 42 -8.89 2.76 -8.44
N ARG A 43 -7.56 2.81 -8.63
CA ARG A 43 -6.62 1.75 -8.26
C ARG A 43 -5.39 2.34 -7.59
N LEU A 44 -4.79 1.55 -6.72
CA LEU A 44 -3.51 1.85 -6.10
C LEU A 44 -2.41 1.09 -6.83
N GLY A 45 -1.41 1.80 -7.34
CA GLY A 45 -0.14 1.24 -7.77
C GLY A 45 0.91 1.43 -6.68
N VAL A 46 1.66 0.37 -6.35
CA VAL A 46 2.71 0.40 -5.31
C VAL A 46 3.98 -0.24 -5.83
N THR A 47 5.14 0.34 -5.51
CA THR A 47 6.47 -0.16 -5.88
C THR A 47 7.43 0.01 -4.72
N ALA A 48 8.16 -1.06 -4.37
CA ALA A 48 9.21 -1.01 -3.36
C ALA A 48 10.60 -0.85 -4.01
N ASN A 49 11.54 -0.17 -3.34
CA ASN A 49 12.90 0.04 -3.86
C ASN A 49 13.86 -1.14 -3.61
N GLN A 50 13.41 -2.15 -2.87
CA GLN A 50 14.16 -3.32 -2.40
C GLN A 50 13.23 -4.52 -2.35
N ASP A 51 13.82 -5.72 -2.27
CA ASP A 51 13.07 -6.94 -1.97
C ASP A 51 12.56 -6.88 -0.52
N GLY A 52 11.39 -7.45 -0.27
CA GLY A 52 10.79 -7.48 1.07
C GLY A 52 9.35 -7.98 1.03
N PHE A 53 8.55 -7.56 2.01
CA PHE A 53 7.17 -7.99 2.18
C PHE A 53 6.24 -6.77 2.17
N LEU A 54 5.20 -6.84 1.34
CA LEU A 54 4.23 -5.76 1.16
C LEU A 54 2.86 -6.21 1.65
N TYR A 55 2.18 -5.35 2.39
CA TYR A 55 0.79 -5.54 2.80
C TYR A 55 0.01 -4.27 2.52
N ILE A 56 -1.18 -4.42 1.95
CA ILE A 56 -2.09 -3.30 1.71
C ILE A 56 -3.41 -3.59 2.37
N VAL A 57 -3.87 -2.66 3.20
CA VAL A 57 -5.14 -2.77 3.91
C VAL A 57 -6.01 -1.58 3.53
N TYR A 58 -7.24 -1.83 3.13
CA TYR A 58 -8.26 -0.79 2.96
C TYR A 58 -9.07 -0.66 4.25
N GLN A 59 -9.30 0.56 4.71
CA GLN A 59 -10.03 0.81 5.94
C GLN A 59 -10.94 2.02 5.81
N LYS A 60 -12.18 1.90 6.30
CA LYS A 60 -13.05 3.04 6.59
C LYS A 60 -12.81 3.57 8.01
N GLU A 61 -12.87 4.88 8.21
CA GLU A 61 -12.54 5.52 9.49
C GLU A 61 -13.29 4.89 10.66
N GLY A 62 -12.57 4.30 11.62
CA GLY A 62 -13.17 3.69 12.80
C GLY A 62 -13.70 2.26 12.62
N GLN A 63 -13.49 1.62 11.46
CA GLN A 63 -13.88 0.23 11.20
C GLN A 63 -12.66 -0.71 11.15
N ASP A 64 -12.93 -2.02 11.20
CA ASP A 64 -11.96 -3.04 10.85
C ASP A 64 -11.47 -2.81 9.41
N GLY A 65 -10.20 -3.11 9.16
CA GLY A 65 -9.61 -3.05 7.83
C GLY A 65 -9.84 -4.33 7.05
N VAL A 66 -9.63 -4.23 5.75
CA VAL A 66 -9.82 -5.32 4.80
C VAL A 66 -8.55 -5.46 3.98
N ILE A 67 -7.97 -6.66 3.98
CA ILE A 67 -6.66 -6.92 3.39
C ILE A 67 -6.80 -7.03 1.87
N GLN A 68 -6.14 -6.12 1.15
CA GLN A 68 -6.12 -6.07 -0.32
C GLN A 68 -4.87 -6.69 -0.93
N PHE A 69 -3.79 -6.80 -0.17
CA PHE A 69 -2.58 -7.51 -0.59
C PHE A 69 -1.92 -8.15 0.62
N PRO A 70 -1.51 -9.43 0.58
CA PRO A 70 -1.51 -10.33 -0.59
C PRO A 70 -2.92 -10.69 -1.11
N ASP A 71 -3.07 -10.80 -2.43
CA ASP A 71 -4.31 -11.20 -3.13
C ASP A 71 -4.02 -12.38 -4.05
N SER A 72 -4.82 -13.45 -3.99
CA SER A 72 -4.62 -14.69 -4.79
C SER A 72 -4.45 -14.47 -6.30
N ARG A 73 -4.96 -13.36 -6.83
CA ARG A 73 -4.92 -13.02 -8.26
C ARG A 73 -3.69 -12.20 -8.64
N VAL A 74 -2.92 -11.73 -7.66
CA VAL A 74 -1.73 -10.90 -7.85
C VAL A 74 -0.54 -11.60 -7.20
N ASN A 75 0.59 -11.65 -7.89
CA ASN A 75 1.84 -12.19 -7.35
C ASN A 75 1.71 -13.62 -6.78
N HIS A 76 0.89 -14.47 -7.41
CA HIS A 76 0.57 -15.82 -6.94
C HIS A 76 0.00 -15.89 -5.51
N GLY A 77 -0.56 -14.79 -5.01
CA GLY A 77 -1.04 -14.71 -3.63
C GLY A 77 0.05 -14.51 -2.59
N GLU A 78 1.29 -14.25 -2.99
CA GLU A 78 2.40 -14.04 -2.05
C GLU A 78 2.59 -12.55 -1.77
N ASN A 79 2.95 -12.22 -0.54
CA ASN A 79 3.25 -10.85 -0.13
C ASN A 79 4.72 -10.44 -0.39
N GLN A 80 5.58 -11.40 -0.75
CA GLN A 80 6.98 -11.14 -1.07
C GLN A 80 7.08 -10.40 -2.40
N VAL A 81 7.69 -9.21 -2.38
CA VAL A 81 7.81 -8.33 -3.54
C VAL A 81 9.26 -8.17 -3.94
N GLY A 82 9.49 -8.09 -5.26
CA GLY A 82 10.80 -7.79 -5.83
C GLY A 82 11.07 -6.29 -5.93
N ARG A 83 12.34 -5.92 -5.85
CA ARG A 83 12.83 -4.57 -6.06
C ARG A 83 12.33 -3.98 -7.39
N ASN A 84 11.78 -2.78 -7.30
CA ASN A 84 11.28 -1.98 -8.42
C ASN A 84 10.17 -2.66 -9.24
N GLN A 85 9.52 -3.68 -8.70
CA GLN A 85 8.33 -4.29 -9.30
C GLN A 85 7.09 -3.49 -8.88
N GLU A 86 6.28 -3.07 -9.85
CA GLU A 86 5.00 -2.41 -9.56
C GLU A 86 3.87 -3.43 -9.45
N PHE A 87 3.06 -3.26 -8.41
CA PHE A 87 1.80 -3.97 -8.22
C PHE A 87 0.65 -2.98 -8.30
N VAL A 88 -0.24 -3.20 -9.26
CA VAL A 88 -1.51 -2.47 -9.37
C VAL A 88 -2.60 -3.35 -8.79
N LEU A 89 -3.23 -2.90 -7.72
CA LEU A 89 -4.02 -3.77 -6.86
C LEU A 89 -5.51 -3.67 -7.19
N PRO A 90 -6.20 -4.82 -7.33
CA PRO A 90 -7.65 -4.84 -7.43
C PRO A 90 -8.27 -4.50 -6.06
N PRO A 91 -9.47 -3.92 -6.03
CA PRO A 91 -10.27 -3.85 -4.80
C PRO A 91 -10.64 -5.25 -4.29
N ILE A 92 -10.87 -5.33 -2.98
CA ILE A 92 -11.46 -6.49 -2.30
C ILE A 92 -12.80 -6.86 -2.95
N ASN A 93 -13.04 -8.14 -3.19
CA ASN A 93 -14.29 -8.70 -3.70
C ASN A 93 -14.69 -8.28 -5.12
N CYS A 94 -13.73 -7.93 -5.97
CA CYS A 94 -14.03 -7.83 -7.39
C CYS A 94 -14.31 -9.23 -7.98
N PRO A 95 -15.49 -9.47 -8.58
CA PRO A 95 -15.86 -10.76 -9.13
C PRO A 95 -15.26 -11.03 -10.53
N ALA A 96 -14.59 -10.04 -11.13
CA ALA A 96 -14.03 -10.18 -12.47
C ALA A 96 -12.89 -11.22 -12.45
N PRO A 97 -12.84 -12.14 -13.42
CA PRO A 97 -11.75 -13.10 -13.56
C PRO A 97 -10.39 -12.41 -13.76
N ASP A 98 -10.38 -11.29 -14.46
CA ASP A 98 -9.19 -10.47 -14.66
C ASP A 98 -9.13 -9.32 -13.61
N PRO A 99 -8.12 -9.29 -12.73
CA PRO A 99 -7.87 -8.16 -11.82
C PRO A 99 -7.78 -6.80 -12.52
N SER A 100 -7.37 -6.79 -13.79
CA SER A 100 -7.25 -5.60 -14.63
C SER A 100 -8.60 -4.98 -15.02
N GLU A 101 -9.72 -5.62 -14.69
CA GLU A 101 -11.08 -5.06 -14.81
C GLU A 101 -11.65 -4.52 -13.48
N CYS A 102 -10.99 -4.80 -12.37
CA CYS A 102 -11.43 -4.46 -11.03
C CYS A 102 -11.03 -3.05 -10.58
N TRP A 103 -11.99 -2.15 -10.32
CA TRP A 103 -11.69 -0.80 -9.85
C TRP A 103 -12.48 -0.45 -8.59
N TYR A 104 -11.85 0.24 -7.65
CA TYR A 104 -12.53 0.78 -6.47
C TYR A 104 -13.48 1.90 -6.90
N ARG A 105 -14.79 1.73 -6.69
CA ARG A 105 -15.77 2.76 -7.04
C ARG A 105 -15.91 3.77 -5.91
N VAL A 106 -15.63 5.02 -6.22
CA VAL A 106 -15.89 6.14 -5.30
C VAL A 106 -17.40 6.31 -5.18
N ASN A 107 -17.88 6.31 -3.94
CA ASN A 107 -19.28 6.48 -3.59
C ASN A 107 -19.47 7.82 -2.84
N SER A 108 -20.72 8.15 -2.53
CA SER A 108 -21.09 9.35 -1.77
C SER A 108 -21.07 9.12 -0.25
N ASP A 109 -20.43 8.07 0.25
CA ASP A 109 -20.29 7.83 1.68
C ASP A 109 -19.41 8.96 2.28
N PRO A 110 -19.89 9.74 3.27
CA PRO A 110 -19.11 10.82 3.85
C PRO A 110 -17.96 10.32 4.74
N GLN A 111 -17.93 9.03 5.06
CA GLN A 111 -16.87 8.44 5.89
C GLN A 111 -15.52 8.52 5.18
N LYS A 112 -14.47 8.89 5.92
CA LYS A 112 -13.11 8.89 5.40
C LYS A 112 -12.61 7.47 5.19
N GLU A 113 -11.81 7.28 4.16
CA GLU A 113 -11.29 5.98 3.77
C GLU A 113 -9.79 6.06 3.51
N TYR A 114 -9.10 4.95 3.71
CA TYR A 114 -7.66 4.91 3.70
C TYR A 114 -7.16 3.62 3.06
N PHE A 115 -6.05 3.74 2.33
CA PHE A 115 -5.14 2.64 2.12
C PHE A 115 -4.03 2.72 3.17
N ILE A 116 -3.79 1.63 3.86
CA ILE A 116 -2.64 1.47 4.75
C ILE A 116 -1.65 0.59 4.01
N ILE A 117 -0.46 1.12 3.80
CA ILE A 117 0.64 0.42 3.13
C ILE A 117 1.66 0.07 4.20
N VAL A 118 2.01 -1.20 4.28
CA VAL A 118 3.09 -1.71 5.13
C VAL A 118 4.12 -2.37 4.23
N PHE A 119 5.35 -1.89 4.25
CA PHE A 119 6.48 -2.53 3.57
C PHE A 119 7.58 -2.81 4.58
N SER A 120 8.01 -4.06 4.69
CA SER A 120 9.01 -4.50 5.65
C SER A 120 10.09 -5.36 4.99
N ARG A 121 11.26 -5.46 5.62
CA ARG A 121 12.31 -6.40 5.19
C ARG A 121 11.97 -7.84 5.53
N ASP A 122 11.43 -8.04 6.72
CA ASP A 122 11.09 -9.35 7.27
C ASP A 122 9.58 -9.55 7.28
N GLN A 123 9.16 -10.81 7.29
CA GLN A 123 7.75 -11.16 7.38
C GLN A 123 7.17 -10.70 8.72
N ILE A 124 6.02 -10.05 8.64
CA ILE A 124 5.23 -9.68 9.80
C ILE A 124 4.33 -10.88 10.14
N LEU A 125 4.57 -11.51 11.28
CA LEU A 125 3.96 -12.80 11.65
C LEU A 125 2.48 -12.70 12.01
N ASP A 126 2.04 -11.52 12.44
CA ASP A 126 0.64 -11.19 12.77
C ASP A 126 -0.13 -10.61 11.57
N LEU A 127 0.48 -10.55 10.39
CA LEU A 127 -0.17 -10.26 9.11
C LEU A 127 -0.11 -11.48 8.17
N PRO A 128 -1.06 -11.60 7.21
CA PRO A 128 -1.07 -12.72 6.30
C PRO A 128 0.03 -12.62 5.26
N ASN A 129 0.89 -13.65 5.23
CA ASN A 129 2.00 -13.71 4.29
C ASN A 129 1.63 -14.32 2.93
N SER A 130 0.52 -15.06 2.86
CA SER A 130 -0.03 -15.51 1.58
C SER A 130 -1.55 -15.51 1.60
N ALA A 131 -2.16 -15.44 0.42
CA ALA A 131 -3.60 -15.58 0.20
C ALA A 131 -4.02 -17.03 0.52
N GLY A 132 -4.16 -17.35 1.81
CA GLY A 132 -4.50 -18.68 2.31
C GLY A 132 -3.54 -19.28 3.36
N GLY A 133 -2.56 -18.52 3.87
CA GLY A 133 -1.52 -19.00 4.80
C GLY A 133 -2.00 -19.42 6.21
N SER A 134 -1.24 -20.32 6.83
CA SER A 134 -1.65 -21.26 7.89
C SER A 134 -1.09 -20.97 9.30
N SER A 135 -1.69 -20.06 10.06
CA SER A 135 -1.71 -20.16 11.53
C SER A 135 -3.14 -20.04 12.00
N ASP A 136 -3.61 -20.86 12.94
CA ASP A 136 -5.04 -21.01 13.22
C ASP A 136 -5.73 -19.71 13.70
N GLU A 137 -4.96 -18.75 14.21
CA GLU A 137 -5.41 -17.40 14.59
C GLU A 137 -5.46 -16.43 13.39
N VAL A 138 -4.45 -16.49 12.51
CA VAL A 138 -4.43 -15.72 11.25
C VAL A 138 -5.39 -16.31 10.23
N ARG A 139 -5.66 -17.63 10.24
CA ARG A 139 -6.67 -18.33 9.42
C ARG A 139 -8.08 -17.87 9.74
N GLN A 140 -8.38 -17.51 10.99
CA GLN A 140 -9.70 -17.03 11.38
C GLN A 140 -9.92 -15.58 10.95
N ALA A 141 -8.88 -14.72 11.03
CA ALA A 141 -8.88 -13.38 10.41
C ALA A 141 -8.87 -13.44 8.87
N LEU A 142 -8.10 -14.36 8.28
CA LEU A 142 -7.95 -14.58 6.84
C LEU A 142 -9.14 -15.25 6.17
N SER A 143 -9.88 -16.10 6.87
CA SER A 143 -11.11 -16.70 6.33
C SER A 143 -12.18 -15.64 6.02
N SER A 144 -12.03 -14.43 6.56
CA SER A 144 -12.88 -13.26 6.28
C SER A 144 -12.19 -12.12 5.53
N GLY A 145 -10.84 -12.10 5.44
CA GLY A 145 -10.08 -11.00 4.85
C GLY A 145 -10.08 -9.71 5.68
N VAL A 146 -10.36 -9.80 6.99
CA VAL A 146 -10.57 -8.66 7.89
C VAL A 146 -9.42 -8.56 8.91
N LEU A 147 -8.86 -7.35 9.05
CA LEU A 147 -7.85 -6.99 10.05
C LEU A 147 -8.46 -6.09 11.11
N LYS A 148 -8.35 -6.46 12.39
CA LYS A 148 -8.96 -5.70 13.49
C LYS A 148 -8.44 -4.27 13.57
N LYS A 149 -9.33 -3.32 13.87
CA LYS A 149 -8.97 -1.91 14.04
C LYS A 149 -7.85 -1.72 15.07
N GLU A 150 -7.87 -2.46 16.16
CA GLU A 150 -6.88 -2.34 17.23
C GLU A 150 -5.47 -2.72 16.76
N VAL A 151 -5.38 -3.73 15.89
CA VAL A 151 -4.12 -4.16 15.27
C VAL A 151 -3.61 -3.08 14.31
N ILE A 152 -4.49 -2.52 13.47
CA ILE A 152 -4.17 -1.41 12.59
C ILE A 152 -3.66 -0.20 13.37
N ASP A 153 -4.38 0.18 14.44
CA ASP A 153 -4.01 1.31 15.28
C ASP A 153 -2.66 1.06 16.00
N SER A 154 -2.33 -0.19 16.33
CA SER A 154 -1.03 -0.58 16.88
C SER A 154 0.11 -0.33 15.88
N TYR A 155 -0.02 -0.78 14.63
CA TYR A 155 0.96 -0.51 13.58
C TYR A 155 1.10 0.98 13.27
N LEU A 156 -0.02 1.71 13.20
CA LEU A 156 0.02 3.15 12.97
C LEU A 156 0.69 3.91 14.12
N LYS A 157 0.65 3.39 15.35
CA LYS A 157 1.36 3.95 16.51
C LYS A 157 2.85 3.57 16.54
N SER A 158 3.22 2.39 16.04
CA SER A 158 4.64 2.01 15.92
C SER A 158 5.32 2.77 14.79
N ALA A 159 4.57 3.17 13.76
CA ALA A 159 5.06 3.97 12.65
C ALA A 159 5.70 5.28 13.12
N ARG A 160 7.02 5.39 12.94
CA ARG A 160 7.79 6.61 13.22
C ARG A 160 7.69 7.59 12.05
N VAL A 161 6.48 8.04 11.72
CA VAL A 161 6.20 8.85 10.53
C VAL A 161 7.04 10.14 10.45
N GLN A 162 7.42 10.71 11.59
CA GLN A 162 8.33 11.87 11.66
C GLN A 162 9.71 11.60 11.05
N ASP A 163 10.14 10.34 10.98
CA ASP A 163 11.40 9.93 10.40
C ASP A 163 11.26 9.62 8.89
N TYR A 164 10.07 9.82 8.31
CA TYR A 164 9.82 9.57 6.90
C TYR A 164 9.99 10.85 6.08
N LYS A 165 10.75 10.74 4.99
CA LYS A 165 10.81 11.78 3.97
C LYS A 165 9.78 11.48 2.89
N ILE A 166 8.78 12.34 2.77
CA ILE A 166 7.73 12.27 1.75
C ILE A 166 8.02 13.32 0.68
N TYR A 167 8.06 12.90 -0.58
CA TYR A 167 8.23 13.82 -1.69
C TYR A 167 7.50 13.34 -2.95
N SER A 168 6.95 14.31 -3.69
CA SER A 168 6.56 14.12 -5.08
C SER A 168 7.82 13.99 -5.95
N ARG A 169 7.64 13.54 -7.20
CA ARG A 169 8.73 13.15 -8.11
C ARG A 169 9.99 14.02 -7.97
N PRO A 170 11.16 13.43 -7.63
CA PRO A 170 12.40 14.17 -7.61
C PRO A 170 12.71 14.64 -9.05
N PRO A 171 13.19 15.88 -9.25
CA PRO A 171 13.49 16.43 -10.58
C PRO A 171 14.44 15.56 -11.43
N SER A 172 15.23 14.69 -10.79
CA SER A 172 16.23 13.81 -11.40
C SER A 172 15.73 12.42 -11.83
N ALA A 173 14.43 12.12 -11.72
CA ALA A 173 13.89 10.82 -12.13
C ALA A 173 13.88 10.68 -13.66
N ASN A 174 14.75 9.82 -14.19
CA ASN A 174 14.94 9.56 -15.64
C ASN A 174 14.09 8.41 -16.22
N SER A 175 13.35 7.68 -15.38
CA SER A 175 12.38 6.65 -15.82
C SER A 175 11.09 7.36 -16.28
N PRO A 176 10.19 6.74 -17.09
CA PRO A 176 8.85 7.28 -17.39
C PRO A 176 7.92 7.27 -16.15
N ALA A 177 8.47 7.64 -14.98
CA ALA A 177 7.83 7.62 -13.69
C ALA A 177 6.64 8.58 -13.67
N SER A 178 5.55 8.05 -13.14
CA SER A 178 4.24 8.65 -13.10
C SER A 178 4.30 10.05 -12.45
N ARG A 179 3.56 11.00 -13.01
CA ARG A 179 3.68 12.44 -12.68
C ARG A 179 3.11 12.76 -11.29
N TYR A 180 2.29 11.87 -10.75
CA TYR A 180 1.59 12.03 -9.48
C TYR A 180 2.01 11.01 -8.43
N ALA A 181 3.03 10.19 -8.70
CA ALA A 181 3.58 9.29 -7.70
C ALA A 181 4.14 10.04 -6.49
N ILE A 182 4.06 9.39 -5.34
CA ILE A 182 4.65 9.83 -4.09
C ILE A 182 5.66 8.80 -3.63
N TRP A 183 6.83 9.28 -3.21
CA TRP A 183 7.87 8.48 -2.60
C TRP A 183 7.89 8.74 -1.10
N VAL A 184 7.93 7.67 -0.33
CA VAL A 184 8.08 7.69 1.13
C VAL A 184 9.34 6.91 1.45
N THR A 185 10.31 7.56 2.07
CA THR A 185 11.59 6.95 2.44
C THR A 185 11.74 7.01 3.95
N ASN A 186 11.96 5.86 4.60
CA ASN A 186 12.35 5.84 6.01
C ASN A 186 13.80 6.34 6.13
N THR A 187 14.02 7.42 6.88
CA THR A 187 15.35 8.02 7.05
C THR A 187 16.00 7.67 8.39
N ASN A 188 15.30 6.94 9.26
CA ASN A 188 15.82 6.46 10.53
C ASN A 188 16.78 5.29 10.32
N ARG A 189 18.07 5.58 10.20
CA ARG A 189 19.10 4.54 9.96
C ARG A 189 19.24 3.51 11.09
N SER A 190 18.77 3.80 12.30
CA SER A 190 18.77 2.86 13.41
C SER A 190 17.55 1.94 13.43
N ASP A 191 16.50 2.29 12.70
CA ASP A 191 15.19 1.62 12.68
C ASP A 191 14.58 1.73 11.27
N ASN A 192 15.25 1.08 10.31
CA ASN A 192 14.95 1.11 8.87
C ASN A 192 14.51 -0.29 8.39
N GLU A 193 13.62 -0.90 9.16
CA GLU A 193 13.10 -2.25 8.94
C GLU A 193 11.72 -2.24 8.28
N GLU A 194 10.98 -1.14 8.44
CA GLU A 194 9.63 -1.00 7.87
C GLU A 194 9.25 0.43 7.49
N ILE A 195 8.25 0.54 6.62
CA ILE A 195 7.49 1.74 6.30
C ILE A 195 6.01 1.40 6.49
N ILE A 196 5.34 2.14 7.37
CA ILE A 196 3.89 2.03 7.60
C ILE A 196 3.26 3.39 7.31
N LEU A 197 2.43 3.47 6.27
CA LEU A 197 1.79 4.74 5.89
C LEU A 197 0.29 4.61 5.70
N ARG A 198 -0.43 5.69 6.00
CA ARG A 198 -1.87 5.82 5.80
C ARG A 198 -2.13 6.85 4.70
N VAL A 199 -2.65 6.39 3.57
CA VAL A 199 -2.98 7.19 2.38
C VAL A 199 -4.48 7.49 2.39
N PRO A 200 -4.92 8.74 2.57
CA PRO A 200 -6.34 9.07 2.53
C PRO A 200 -6.88 9.06 1.09
N LEU A 201 -8.10 8.55 0.94
CA LEU A 201 -8.92 8.77 -0.26
C LEU A 201 -9.71 10.07 -0.09
N ASN A 202 -9.24 11.13 -0.76
CA ASN A 202 -9.87 12.45 -0.72
C ASN A 202 -11.15 12.47 -1.56
N LYS A 203 -12.28 12.09 -0.96
CA LYS A 203 -13.60 12.13 -1.62
C LYS A 203 -14.21 13.53 -1.51
N GLY A 204 -14.78 14.01 -2.61
CA GLY A 204 -15.60 15.22 -2.63
C GLY A 204 -16.95 14.92 -2.02
N MET A 205 -17.32 15.72 -1.01
CA MET A 205 -18.68 15.72 -0.45
C MET A 205 -19.63 16.46 -1.38
#